data_AF-A0A378ISW3-F1
#
_entry.id   AF-A0A378ISW3-F1
#
_cell.length_a   1.000
_cell.length_b   1.000
_cell.length_c   1.000
_cell.angle_alpha   90.00
_cell.angle_beta   90.00
_cell.angle_gamma   90.00
#
_symmetry.space_group_name_H-M   'P 1'
#
loop_
_entity.id
_entity.type
_entity.pdbx_description
1 polymer ?
#
loop_
_entity_poly.entity_id
_entity_poly.type
_entity_poly.pdbx_seq_one_letter_code
_entity_poly.pdbx_strand_id
1 'polypeptide(L)'
;MLEQTYLKNVPDHIQRPIQELITLNFRTLQNFSYLRPEELSNLRQPQEIMQKNVAVFFENGYKTLSYFQEAFSIFEKHLLSLGDQVQDRGIGSSSWYSGRVQ
;
A
#
# COMPACT_ATOMS: atom_id res chain seq x y z
N MET A 1 -7.83 -18.03 2.44
CA MET A 1 -8.58 -18.58 3.59
C MET A 1 -8.29 -17.82 4.89
N LEU A 2 -7.04 -17.42 5.15
CA LEU A 2 -6.69 -16.64 6.36
C LEU A 2 -7.21 -15.18 6.33
N GLU A 3 -7.08 -14.45 5.21
CA GLU A 3 -7.55 -13.05 5.13
C GLU A 3 -9.06 -12.87 5.38
N GLN A 4 -9.88 -13.77 4.85
CA GLN A 4 -11.34 -13.69 4.97
C GLN A 4 -11.83 -13.87 6.41
N THR A 5 -11.08 -14.60 7.25
CA THR A 5 -11.46 -14.87 8.64
C THR A 5 -11.19 -13.67 9.55
N TYR A 6 -10.06 -12.96 9.36
CA TYR A 6 -9.70 -11.80 10.19
C TYR A 6 -10.47 -10.53 9.80
N LEU A 7 -10.88 -10.40 8.54
CA LEU A 7 -11.55 -9.20 8.03
C LEU A 7 -13.09 -9.27 8.09
N LYS A 8 -13.66 -10.42 8.48
CA LYS A 8 -15.12 -10.65 8.45
C LYS A 8 -15.94 -9.64 9.25
N ASN A 9 -15.36 -9.05 10.30
CA ASN A 9 -16.01 -8.07 11.17
C ASN A 9 -15.48 -6.63 10.98
N VAL A 10 -14.63 -6.42 9.97
CA VAL A 10 -14.06 -5.11 9.65
C VAL A 10 -15.00 -4.43 8.64
N PRO A 11 -15.41 -3.17 8.85
CA PRO A 11 -16.21 -2.45 7.87
C PRO A 11 -15.56 -2.40 6.49
N ASP A 12 -16.36 -2.51 5.42
CA ASP A 12 -15.88 -2.57 4.02
C ASP A 12 -14.89 -1.45 3.66
N HIS A 13 -15.11 -0.24 4.18
CA HIS A 13 -14.25 0.94 3.94
C HIS A 13 -12.85 0.83 4.59
N ILE A 14 -12.68 -0.06 5.58
CA ILE A 14 -11.40 -0.41 6.20
C ILE A 14 -10.85 -1.72 5.60
N GLN A 15 -11.73 -2.66 5.23
CA GLN A 15 -11.33 -3.92 4.65
C GLN A 15 -10.59 -3.75 3.31
N ARG A 16 -11.08 -2.85 2.44
CA ARG A 16 -10.47 -2.60 1.12
C ARG A 16 -9.03 -2.08 1.18
N PRO A 17 -8.69 -1.01 1.93
CA PRO A 17 -7.30 -0.55 2.04
C PRO A 17 -6.38 -1.64 2.60
N ILE A 18 -6.86 -2.45 3.56
CA ILE A 18 -6.07 -3.55 4.12
C ILE A 18 -5.75 -4.62 3.05
N GLN A 19 -6.74 -5.01 2.24
CA GLN A 19 -6.52 -5.99 1.15
C GLN A 19 -5.54 -5.46 0.09
N GLU A 20 -5.67 -4.19 -0.30
CA GLU A 20 -4.75 -3.54 -1.24
C GLU A 20 -3.32 -3.51 -0.66
N LEU A 21 -3.14 -3.20 0.62
CA LEU A 21 -1.83 -3.23 1.30
C LEU A 21 -1.24 -4.64 1.45
N ILE A 22 -2.04 -5.67 1.76
CA ILE A 22 -1.54 -7.05 1.85
C ILE A 22 -1.06 -7.52 0.47
N THR A 23 -1.83 -7.22 -0.57
CA THR A 23 -1.45 -7.52 -1.96
C THR A 23 -0.14 -6.83 -2.32
N LEU A 24 -0.01 -5.54 -1.99
CA LEU A 24 1.20 -4.76 -2.21
C LEU A 24 2.41 -5.34 -1.45
N ASN A 25 2.23 -5.72 -0.19
CA ASN A 25 3.28 -6.35 0.64
C ASN A 25 3.76 -7.65 0.02
N PHE A 26 2.83 -8.52 -0.39
CA PHE A 26 3.17 -9.80 -1.01
C PHE A 26 3.96 -9.61 -2.30
N ARG A 27 3.50 -8.73 -3.19
CA ARG A 27 4.19 -8.40 -4.44
C ARG A 27 5.59 -7.83 -4.18
N THR A 28 5.72 -6.96 -3.19
CA THR A 28 7.00 -6.33 -2.84
C THR A 28 7.99 -7.34 -2.28
N LEU A 29 7.55 -8.22 -1.38
CA LEU A 29 8.36 -9.30 -0.83
C LEU A 29 8.84 -10.28 -1.90
N GLN A 30 7.98 -10.64 -2.85
CA GLN A 30 8.35 -11.50 -3.97
C GLN A 30 9.38 -10.87 -4.91
N ASN A 31 9.39 -9.54 -4.99
CA ASN A 31 10.25 -8.81 -5.92
C ASN A 31 11.56 -8.33 -5.29
N PHE A 32 11.79 -8.49 -3.99
CA PHE A 32 13.07 -8.10 -3.37
C PHE A 32 14.23 -8.93 -3.94
N SER A 33 15.31 -8.25 -4.28
CA SER A 33 16.51 -8.91 -4.79
C SER A 33 17.41 -9.34 -3.65
N TYR A 34 18.00 -10.51 -3.79
CA TYR A 34 19.02 -11.04 -2.89
C TYR A 34 20.11 -11.72 -3.73
N LEU A 35 21.33 -11.76 -3.19
CA LEU A 35 22.41 -12.51 -3.80
C LEU A 35 22.12 -13.99 -3.64
N ARG A 36 22.04 -14.72 -4.75
CA ARG A 36 21.82 -16.17 -4.70
C ARG A 36 23.11 -16.88 -4.31
N PRO A 37 23.03 -18.01 -3.58
CA PRO A 37 24.22 -18.80 -3.22
C PRO A 37 25.06 -19.20 -4.44
N GLU A 38 24.43 -19.47 -5.57
CA GLU A 38 25.10 -19.82 -6.83
C GLU A 38 25.84 -18.62 -7.44
N GLU A 39 25.37 -17.40 -7.21
CA GLU A 39 26.07 -16.19 -7.66
C GLU A 39 27.27 -15.91 -6.78
N LEU A 40 27.15 -16.13 -5.47
CA LEU A 40 28.24 -15.97 -4.50
C LEU A 40 29.37 -16.97 -4.72
N SER A 41 29.06 -18.24 -5.01
CA SER A 41 30.07 -19.29 -5.23
C SER A 41 30.94 -19.07 -6.47
N ASN A 42 30.45 -18.26 -7.42
CA ASN A 42 31.17 -17.89 -8.63
C ASN A 42 32.06 -16.65 -8.47
N LEU A 43 31.91 -15.88 -7.39
CA LEU A 43 32.72 -14.68 -7.13
C LEU A 43 34.04 -15.09 -6.48
N ARG A 44 35.15 -14.70 -7.11
CA ARG A 44 36.50 -15.07 -6.62
C ARG A 44 37.20 -13.94 -5.91
N GLN A 45 36.76 -12.71 -6.13
CA GLN A 45 37.38 -11.51 -5.58
C GLN A 45 36.43 -10.76 -4.62
N PRO A 46 36.93 -10.27 -3.48
CA PRO A 46 36.10 -9.54 -2.52
C PRO A 46 35.51 -8.24 -3.11
N GLN A 47 36.17 -7.62 -4.09
CA GLN A 47 35.69 -6.44 -4.80
C GLN A 47 34.40 -6.72 -5.59
N GLU A 48 34.29 -7.90 -6.20
CA GLU A 48 33.11 -8.31 -6.97
C GLU A 48 31.91 -8.52 -6.04
N ILE A 49 32.14 -9.08 -4.85
CA ILE A 49 31.12 -9.24 -3.80
C ILE A 49 30.60 -7.87 -3.36
N MET A 50 31.50 -6.91 -3.12
CA MET A 50 31.11 -5.55 -2.74
C MET A 50 30.28 -4.85 -3.81
N GLN A 51 30.71 -4.92 -5.08
CA GLN A 51 29.95 -4.33 -6.20
C GLN A 51 28.55 -4.92 -6.31
N LYS A 52 28.42 -6.25 -6.14
CA LYS A 52 27.14 -6.94 -6.17
C LYS A 52 26.22 -6.53 -5.01
N ASN A 53 26.76 -6.39 -3.80
CA ASN A 53 26.01 -5.90 -2.64
C ASN A 53 25.48 -4.47 -2.87
N VAL A 54 26.31 -3.58 -3.41
CA VAL A 54 25.91 -2.20 -3.74
C VAL A 54 24.81 -2.20 -4.80
N ALA A 55 24.93 -3.02 -5.84
CA ALA A 55 23.91 -3.14 -6.88
C ALA A 55 22.56 -3.62 -6.31
N VAL A 56 22.56 -4.69 -5.50
CA VAL A 56 21.35 -5.20 -4.83
C VAL A 56 20.77 -4.16 -3.88
N PHE A 57 21.61 -3.42 -3.14
CA PHE A 57 21.17 -2.34 -2.26
C PHE A 57 20.43 -1.24 -3.04
N PHE A 58 21.01 -0.76 -4.15
CA PHE A 58 20.35 0.26 -4.98
C PHE A 58 19.04 -0.25 -5.56
N GLU A 59 19.03 -1.47 -6.11
CA GLU A 59 17.82 -2.08 -6.67
C GLU A 59 16.71 -2.19 -5.61
N ASN A 60 17.05 -2.69 -4.42
CA ASN A 60 16.11 -2.81 -3.31
C ASN A 60 15.67 -1.44 -2.77
N GLY A 61 16.54 -0.43 -2.83
CA GLY A 61 16.21 0.95 -2.51
C GLY A 61 15.12 1.50 -3.43
N TYR A 62 15.25 1.31 -4.75
CA TYR A 62 14.22 1.70 -5.72
C TYR A 62 12.90 0.97 -5.50
N LYS A 63 12.94 -0.34 -5.22
CA LYS A 63 11.75 -1.13 -4.91
C LYS A 63 11.06 -0.64 -3.64
N THR A 64 11.83 -0.33 -2.60
CA THR A 64 11.33 0.23 -1.33
C THR A 64 10.67 1.60 -1.55
N LEU A 65 11.28 2.49 -2.32
CA LEU A 65 10.70 3.79 -2.65
C LEU A 65 9.39 3.64 -3.42
N SER A 66 9.36 2.73 -4.41
CA SER A 66 8.15 2.44 -5.19
C SER A 66 7.04 1.87 -4.30
N TYR A 67 7.38 0.96 -3.38
CA TYR A 67 6.45 0.43 -2.39
C TYR A 67 5.83 1.56 -1.55
N PHE A 68 6.63 2.49 -1.03
CA PHE A 68 6.09 3.61 -0.24
C PHE A 68 5.19 4.51 -1.07
N GLN A 69 5.54 4.81 -2.31
CA GLN A 69 4.68 5.59 -3.21
C GLN A 69 3.32 4.91 -3.43
N GLU A 70 3.30 3.61 -3.69
CA GLU A 70 2.06 2.87 -3.87
C GLU A 70 1.25 2.76 -2.57
N ALA A 71 1.92 2.53 -1.43
CA ALA A 71 1.27 2.49 -0.13
C ALA A 71 0.58 3.83 0.20
N PHE A 72 1.27 4.95 -0.03
CA PHE A 72 0.67 6.28 0.16
C PHE A 72 -0.50 6.54 -0.78
N SER A 73 -0.41 6.10 -2.04
CA SER A 73 -1.52 6.22 -2.99
C SER A 73 -2.77 5.44 -2.56
N ILE A 74 -2.59 4.23 -2.00
CA ILE A 74 -3.68 3.46 -1.40
C ILE A 74 -4.31 4.27 -0.25
N PHE A 75 -3.50 4.79 0.67
CA PHE A 75 -4.01 5.59 1.78
C PHE A 75 -4.77 6.83 1.29
N GLU A 76 -4.20 7.60 0.37
CA GLU A 76 -4.80 8.82 -0.19
C GLU A 76 -6.17 8.53 -0.80
N LYS A 77 -6.26 7.52 -1.66
CA LYS A 77 -7.53 7.10 -2.30
C LYS A 77 -8.61 6.79 -1.27
N HIS A 78 -8.28 6.02 -0.23
CA HIS A 78 -9.27 5.62 0.77
C HIS A 78 -9.61 6.76 1.75
N LEU A 79 -8.65 7.61 2.13
CA LEU A 79 -8.90 8.81 2.94
C LEU A 79 -9.80 9.83 2.22
N LEU A 80 -9.53 10.11 0.93
CA LEU A 80 -10.37 11.02 0.13
C LEU A 80 -11.81 10.48 0.02
N SER A 81 -11.96 9.17 -0.22
CA SER A 81 -13.29 8.55 -0.29
C SER A 81 -14.10 8.60 1.00
N LEU A 82 -13.44 8.67 2.16
CA LEU A 82 -14.09 8.85 3.46
C LEU A 82 -14.54 10.31 3.65
N GLY A 83 -13.72 11.27 3.23
CA GLY A 83 -14.06 12.70 3.23
C GLY A 83 -15.32 12.99 2.43
N ASP A 84 -15.39 12.46 1.20
CA ASP A 84 -16.55 12.63 0.31
C ASP A 84 -17.83 12.02 0.91
N GLN A 85 -17.73 10.83 1.52
CA GLN A 85 -18.87 10.18 2.19
C GLN A 85 -19.38 10.96 3.42
N VAL A 86 -18.48 11.65 4.14
CA VAL A 86 -18.85 12.50 5.28
C VAL A 86 -19.49 13.80 4.79
N GLN A 87 -19.00 14.38 3.70
CA GLN A 87 -19.57 15.57 3.08
C GLN A 87 -20.99 15.32 2.54
N ASP A 88 -21.19 14.19 1.86
CA ASP A 88 -22.49 13.81 1.29
C ASP A 88 -23.55 13.49 2.37
N ARG A 89 -23.12 12.96 3.52
CA ARG A 89 -24.01 12.72 4.68
C ARG A 89 -24.18 13.92 5.61
N GLY A 90 -23.29 14.90 5.57
CA GLY A 90 -23.23 16.04 6.49
C GLY A 90 -23.82 17.35 5.93
N ILE A 91 -23.93 17.50 4.61
CA ILE A 91 -24.38 18.76 3.98
C ILE A 91 -25.49 18.47 2.95
N GLY A 92 -26.60 17.90 3.42
CA GLY A 92 -27.78 17.64 2.58
C GLY A 92 -29.12 17.66 3.32
N SER A 93 -29.15 17.97 4.62
CA SER A 93 -30.37 17.93 5.45
C SER A 93 -30.67 19.25 6.17
N SER A 94 -30.46 20.39 5.51
CA SER A 94 -31.02 21.68 5.95
C SER A 94 -32.19 22.11 5.06
N SER A 95 -33.17 21.22 4.87
CA SER A 95 -34.51 21.55 4.34
C SER A 95 -35.38 22.21 5.44
N TRP A 96 -34.92 23.30 6.04
CA TRP A 96 -35.66 24.06 7.06
C TRP A 96 -35.70 25.56 6.78
N TYR A 97 -35.87 25.98 5.53
CA TYR A 97 -36.31 27.35 5.21
C TYR A 97 -37.12 27.36 3.90
N SER A 98 -38.35 26.84 3.94
CA SER A 98 -39.38 27.23 2.98
C SER A 98 -40.59 27.69 3.77
N GLY A 99 -40.72 29.01 3.85
CA GLY A 99 -41.77 29.69 4.59
C GLY A 99 -43.15 29.36 4.03
N ARG A 100 -44.08 29.04 4.93
CA ARG A 100 -45.49 29.21 4.67
C ARG A 100 -45.97 30.42 5.45
N VAL A 101 -46.02 31.56 4.77
CA VAL A 101 -47.00 32.61 5.06
C VAL A 101 -48.25 32.27 4.26
N GLN A 102 -49.29 31.82 4.96
CA GLN A 102 -50.68 31.91 4.50
C GLN A 102 -51.26 33.24 5.00
#